data_AF-A0A1F2QGB5-F1
#
_entry.id   AF-A0A1F2QGB5-F1
#
_cell.length_a   1.000
_cell.length_b   1.000
_cell.length_c   1.000
_cell.angle_alpha   90.00
_cell.angle_beta   90.00
_cell.angle_gamma   90.00
#
_symmetry.space_group_name_H-M   'P 1'
#
loop_
_entity.id
_entity.type
_entity.pdbx_description
1 polymer ?
#
loop_
_entity_poly.entity_id
_entity_poly.type
_entity_poly.pdbx_seq_one_letter_code
_entity_poly.pdbx_strand_id
1 'polypeptide(L)'
;VVDNRTDDAFQQAAIPVPAGVTSVPGAPPTATITNPTGDVTVATGQPVGFVGAGSDPGGLTFTGHWDFGDSVSADGLSVTHTYSGAGTYTVKFTVTNSQALTSAPDQLIVTVTAAATATLSAIQAQIFTPICASCHPPNQGMDLRAGQTFASVVGVSSSEQPSLQRVKPGDPDNSYLYRKITGAAGITGVQMPFGGPPLSAAQIQLIHDWILAGAQDN
;
A
#
# COMPACT_ATOMS: atom_id res chain seq x y z
N VAL A 1 -25.11 -79.11 53.07
CA VAL A 1 -23.96 -78.31 53.53
C VAL A 1 -23.46 -77.54 52.32
N VAL A 2 -23.56 -76.20 52.38
CA VAL A 2 -22.77 -75.10 51.74
C VAL A 2 -21.77 -75.52 50.62
N ASP A 3 -21.53 -74.81 49.52
CA ASP A 3 -21.48 -73.35 49.30
C ASP A 3 -21.45 -73.00 47.79
N ASN A 4 -21.91 -71.78 47.55
CA ASN A 4 -21.96 -70.92 46.37
C ASN A 4 -20.57 -70.40 45.95
N ARG A 5 -20.28 -70.30 44.64
CA ARG A 5 -19.59 -69.14 44.01
C ARG A 5 -19.88 -69.09 42.52
N THR A 6 -20.71 -68.12 42.14
CA THR A 6 -20.85 -67.53 40.81
C THR A 6 -19.60 -66.68 40.49
N ASP A 7 -18.94 -66.95 39.36
CA ASP A 7 -17.95 -66.03 38.78
C ASP A 7 -18.69 -64.99 37.93
N ASP A 8 -18.78 -63.78 38.48
CA ASP A 8 -19.27 -62.60 37.78
C ASP A 8 -18.25 -62.13 36.74
N ALA A 9 -18.68 -62.13 35.47
CA ALA A 9 -17.95 -61.51 34.38
C ALA A 9 -17.97 -59.99 34.54
N PHE A 10 -16.87 -59.41 35.03
CA PHE A 10 -16.64 -57.96 34.96
C PHE A 10 -16.43 -57.55 33.50
N GLN A 11 -17.47 -56.99 32.87
CA GLN A 11 -17.30 -56.18 31.67
C GLN A 11 -16.48 -54.94 32.03
N GLN A 12 -15.23 -54.90 31.58
CA GLN A 12 -14.38 -53.73 31.70
C GLN A 12 -14.80 -52.72 30.63
N ALA A 13 -15.51 -51.67 31.05
CA ALA A 13 -15.83 -50.54 30.20
C ALA A 13 -14.53 -49.89 29.69
N ALA A 14 -14.39 -49.74 28.38
CA ALA A 14 -13.30 -48.99 27.77
C ALA A 14 -13.40 -47.52 28.19
N ILE A 15 -12.41 -47.05 28.95
CA ILE A 15 -12.25 -45.62 29.24
C ILE A 15 -11.89 -44.93 27.93
N PRO A 16 -12.66 -43.91 27.45
CA PRO A 16 -12.25 -43.14 26.30
C PRO A 16 -10.97 -42.37 26.66
N VAL A 17 -9.88 -42.67 25.95
CA VAL A 17 -8.64 -41.88 26.03
C VAL A 17 -8.98 -40.47 25.53
N PRO A 18 -8.81 -39.41 26.32
CA PRO A 18 -8.97 -38.06 25.80
C PRO A 18 -7.92 -37.85 24.70
N ALA A 19 -8.32 -37.31 23.56
CA ALA A 19 -7.41 -36.93 22.49
C ALA A 19 -6.48 -35.82 22.99
N GLY A 20 -5.39 -36.21 23.65
CA GLY A 20 -4.30 -35.34 24.00
C GLY A 20 -3.66 -34.89 22.71
N VAL A 21 -3.73 -33.58 22.44
CA VAL A 21 -2.93 -32.93 21.40
C VAL A 21 -1.48 -33.29 21.70
N THR A 22 -0.90 -34.18 20.89
CA THR A 22 0.48 -34.62 21.02
C THR A 22 1.37 -33.46 20.61
N SER A 23 1.59 -32.52 21.54
CA SER A 23 2.65 -31.55 21.41
C SER A 23 3.95 -32.31 21.21
N VAL A 24 4.65 -32.06 20.10
CA VAL A 24 5.97 -32.66 19.87
C VAL A 24 6.97 -31.73 20.55
N PRO A 25 7.53 -32.11 21.73
CA PRO A 25 8.42 -31.21 22.45
C PRO A 25 9.70 -31.00 21.64
N GLY A 26 10.09 -29.73 21.45
CA GLY A 26 11.35 -29.37 20.80
C GLY A 26 11.34 -29.23 19.28
N ALA A 27 10.17 -29.20 18.63
CA ALA A 27 10.08 -28.81 17.22
C ALA A 27 10.06 -27.27 17.08
N PRO A 28 10.70 -26.69 16.04
CA PRO A 28 10.59 -25.26 15.77
C PRO A 28 9.16 -24.88 15.34
N PRO A 29 8.74 -23.62 15.55
CA PRO A 29 7.47 -23.11 15.05
C PRO A 29 7.47 -23.02 13.51
N THR A 30 6.29 -22.80 12.94
CA THR A 30 6.11 -22.37 11.55
C THR A 30 5.78 -20.88 11.49
N ALA A 31 6.16 -20.24 10.38
CA ALA A 31 5.83 -18.85 10.08
C ALA A 31 5.21 -18.76 8.68
N THR A 32 4.27 -17.82 8.50
CA THR A 32 3.65 -17.55 7.20
C THR A 32 3.30 -16.07 7.11
N ILE A 33 3.62 -15.45 5.98
CA ILE A 33 3.17 -14.09 5.65
C ILE A 33 1.74 -14.18 5.14
N THR A 34 0.82 -13.51 5.81
CA THR A 34 -0.61 -13.48 5.44
C THR A 34 -1.01 -12.17 4.76
N ASN A 35 -0.21 -11.12 4.93
CA ASN A 35 -0.31 -9.88 4.16
C ASN A 35 1.07 -9.27 3.96
N PRO A 36 1.45 -8.85 2.74
CA PRO A 36 0.78 -9.16 1.48
C PRO A 36 0.72 -10.68 1.17
N THR A 37 -0.24 -11.13 0.36
CA THR A 37 -0.37 -12.56 -0.01
C THR A 37 0.59 -13.01 -1.13
N GLY A 38 1.53 -12.16 -1.52
CA GLY A 38 2.48 -12.37 -2.60
C GLY A 38 3.32 -11.13 -2.85
N ASP A 39 4.13 -11.16 -3.92
CA ASP A 39 4.99 -10.03 -4.28
C ASP A 39 4.17 -8.76 -4.56
N VAL A 40 4.71 -7.62 -4.14
CA VAL A 40 4.05 -6.31 -4.29
C VAL A 40 4.97 -5.29 -4.94
N THR A 41 4.38 -4.34 -5.65
CA THR A 41 5.09 -3.17 -6.20
C THR A 41 4.50 -1.89 -5.59
N VAL A 42 5.36 -1.04 -5.04
CA VAL A 42 4.99 0.26 -4.46
C VAL A 42 5.94 1.36 -4.90
N ALA A 43 5.54 2.62 -4.78
CA ALA A 43 6.44 3.75 -5.00
C ALA A 43 7.25 4.04 -3.73
N THR A 44 8.43 4.64 -3.90
CA THR A 44 9.26 5.12 -2.78
C THR A 44 8.43 6.01 -1.86
N GLY A 45 8.52 5.80 -0.55
CA GLY A 45 7.75 6.55 0.45
C GLY A 45 6.31 6.06 0.70
N GLN A 46 5.79 5.09 -0.06
CA GLN A 46 4.50 4.48 0.24
C GLN A 46 4.64 3.43 1.35
N PRO A 47 3.79 3.46 2.41
CA PRO A 47 3.83 2.45 3.46
C PRO A 47 3.27 1.11 2.97
N VAL A 48 3.89 0.01 3.42
CA VAL A 48 3.41 -1.36 3.22
C VAL A 48 3.11 -1.96 4.58
N GLY A 49 1.88 -2.44 4.75
CA GLY A 49 1.48 -3.21 5.94
C GLY A 49 1.89 -4.66 5.78
N PHE A 50 2.52 -5.23 6.81
CA PHE A 50 2.93 -6.62 6.86
C PHE A 50 2.23 -7.32 8.00
N VAL A 51 1.62 -8.47 7.72
CA VAL A 51 0.97 -9.33 8.70
C VAL A 51 1.49 -10.74 8.55
N GLY A 52 1.90 -11.31 9.67
CA GLY A 52 2.45 -12.65 9.78
C GLY A 52 1.64 -13.49 10.74
N ALA A 53 1.65 -14.79 10.54
CA ALA A 53 1.07 -15.79 11.42
C ALA A 53 2.12 -16.84 11.75
N GLY A 54 1.97 -17.50 12.90
CA GLY A 54 2.82 -18.61 13.29
C GLY A 54 2.04 -19.67 14.06
N SER A 55 2.61 -20.88 14.11
CA SER A 55 2.09 -21.99 14.90
C SER A 55 3.25 -22.76 15.51
N ASP A 56 3.12 -23.16 16.78
CA ASP A 56 4.14 -23.94 17.47
C ASP A 56 3.55 -25.32 17.84
N PRO A 57 4.15 -26.43 17.37
CA PRO A 57 3.67 -27.77 17.71
C PRO A 57 3.69 -28.07 19.21
N GLY A 58 4.59 -27.42 19.96
CA GLY A 58 4.68 -27.48 21.42
C GLY A 58 3.61 -26.67 22.16
N GLY A 59 2.82 -25.86 21.44
CA GLY A 59 1.89 -24.90 22.04
C GLY A 59 2.60 -23.74 22.76
N LEU A 60 3.89 -23.52 22.47
CA LEU A 60 4.66 -22.46 23.09
C LEU A 60 4.28 -21.10 22.53
N THR A 61 4.36 -20.08 23.37
CA THR A 61 4.27 -18.68 22.95
C THR A 61 5.47 -18.33 22.07
N PHE A 62 5.26 -17.41 21.13
CA PHE A 62 6.30 -17.00 20.20
C PHE A 62 6.21 -15.51 19.85
N THR A 63 7.30 -14.98 19.29
CA THR A 63 7.40 -13.62 18.75
C THR A 63 7.75 -13.67 17.27
N GLY A 64 7.10 -12.82 16.47
CA GLY A 64 7.41 -12.67 15.05
C GLY A 64 8.51 -11.64 14.83
N HIS A 65 9.37 -11.89 13.85
CA HIS A 65 10.49 -11.04 13.47
C HIS A 65 10.48 -10.80 11.96
N TRP A 66 10.57 -9.54 11.56
CA TRP A 66 10.63 -9.09 10.17
C TRP A 66 12.02 -8.59 9.84
N ASP A 67 12.56 -9.01 8.71
CA ASP A 67 13.70 -8.40 8.02
C ASP A 67 13.17 -7.87 6.68
N PHE A 68 13.24 -6.56 6.46
CA PHE A 68 12.70 -5.93 5.27
C PHE A 68 13.67 -5.93 4.09
N GLY A 69 14.90 -6.43 4.26
CA GLY A 69 15.91 -6.47 3.19
C GLY A 69 16.59 -5.13 2.89
N ASP A 70 16.32 -4.10 3.67
CA ASP A 70 16.92 -2.76 3.58
C ASP A 70 17.70 -2.37 4.84
N SER A 71 18.17 -3.38 5.60
CA SER A 71 18.81 -3.26 6.91
C SER A 71 17.92 -2.75 8.06
N VAL A 72 16.61 -2.63 7.83
CA VAL A 72 15.61 -2.39 8.87
C VAL A 72 14.91 -3.70 9.23
N SER A 73 14.61 -3.86 10.52
CA SER A 73 13.87 -4.98 11.07
C SER A 73 12.80 -4.50 12.05
N ALA A 74 11.79 -5.33 12.29
CA ALA A 74 10.74 -5.06 13.27
C ALA A 74 10.25 -6.33 13.95
N ASP A 75 9.74 -6.19 15.18
CA ASP A 75 9.13 -7.29 15.93
C ASP A 75 7.61 -7.15 15.98
N GLY A 76 6.92 -8.30 16.00
CA GLY A 76 5.47 -8.39 16.09
C GLY A 76 4.82 -9.06 14.88
N LEU A 77 3.55 -9.41 15.03
CA LEU A 77 2.77 -10.08 13.98
C LEU A 77 2.17 -9.11 12.96
N SER A 78 2.08 -7.81 13.29
CA SER A 78 1.56 -6.78 12.40
C SER A 78 2.43 -5.54 12.52
N VAL A 79 3.04 -5.13 11.40
CA VAL A 79 3.96 -4.00 11.33
C VAL A 79 3.70 -3.21 10.04
N THR A 80 4.19 -1.97 9.99
CA THR A 80 4.18 -1.16 8.76
C THR A 80 5.60 -0.71 8.49
N HIS A 81 6.03 -0.80 7.24
CA HIS A 81 7.36 -0.37 6.81
C HIS A 81 7.29 0.50 5.55
N THR A 82 8.24 1.42 5.41
CA THR A 82 8.35 2.33 4.27
C THR A 82 9.78 2.35 3.76
N TYR A 83 9.94 2.09 2.47
CA TYR A 83 11.25 2.09 1.81
C TYR A 83 11.61 3.50 1.31
N SER A 84 12.82 3.95 1.63
CA SER A 84 13.34 5.27 1.26
C SER A 84 13.97 5.33 -0.12
N GLY A 85 14.20 4.18 -0.76
CA GLY A 85 14.85 4.09 -2.07
C GLY A 85 14.11 3.15 -3.00
N ALA A 86 14.26 3.39 -4.30
CA ALA A 86 13.87 2.43 -5.31
C ALA A 86 14.79 1.21 -5.28
N GLY A 87 14.22 0.03 -5.49
CA GLY A 87 14.96 -1.22 -5.42
C GLY A 87 14.05 -2.43 -5.31
N THR A 88 14.65 -3.60 -5.22
CA THR A 88 13.96 -4.85 -4.95
C THR A 88 14.42 -5.37 -3.61
N TYR A 89 13.47 -5.61 -2.71
CA TYR A 89 13.71 -5.99 -1.33
C TYR A 89 13.10 -7.36 -1.06
N THR A 90 13.90 -8.28 -0.53
CA THR A 90 13.41 -9.59 -0.07
C THR A 90 13.02 -9.48 1.39
N VAL A 91 11.71 -9.45 1.65
CA VAL A 91 11.16 -9.43 3.00
C VAL A 91 11.17 -10.86 3.54
N LYS A 92 11.61 -11.03 4.78
CA LYS A 92 11.60 -12.31 5.49
C LYS A 92 10.85 -12.18 6.79
N PHE A 93 10.01 -13.17 7.06
CA PHE A 93 9.33 -13.30 8.34
C PHE A 93 9.71 -14.62 9.01
N THR A 94 10.14 -14.54 10.25
CA THR A 94 10.39 -15.71 11.11
C THR A 94 9.62 -15.59 12.41
N VAL A 95 9.44 -16.72 13.08
CA VAL A 95 8.85 -16.78 14.41
C VAL A 95 9.82 -17.50 15.34
N THR A 96 10.06 -16.94 16.51
CA THR A 96 10.91 -17.55 17.55
C THR A 96 10.06 -17.84 18.79
N ASN A 97 10.05 -19.09 19.24
CA ASN A 97 9.29 -19.51 20.42
C ASN A 97 10.04 -19.22 21.73
N SER A 98 9.37 -19.41 22.86
CA SER A 98 9.93 -19.16 24.21
C SER A 98 11.10 -20.07 24.60
N GLN A 99 11.43 -21.08 23.80
CA GLN A 99 12.61 -21.94 23.94
C GLN A 99 13.75 -21.55 22.97
N ALA A 100 13.64 -20.39 22.33
CA ALA A 100 14.60 -19.87 21.35
C ALA A 100 14.77 -20.76 20.10
N LEU A 101 13.75 -21.55 19.75
CA LEU A 101 13.69 -22.22 18.44
C LEU A 101 13.04 -21.27 17.43
N THR A 102 13.69 -21.10 16.28
CA THR A 102 13.24 -20.21 15.21
C THR A 102 12.75 -21.02 14.01
N SER A 103 11.65 -20.58 13.40
CA SER A 103 11.10 -21.16 12.18
C SER A 103 12.04 -21.01 10.98
N ALA A 104 11.80 -21.79 9.92
CA ALA A 104 12.26 -21.38 8.60
C ALA A 104 11.59 -20.04 8.21
N PRO A 105 12.26 -19.18 7.41
CA PRO A 105 11.67 -17.93 6.97
C PRO A 105 10.62 -18.16 5.88
N ASP A 106 9.50 -17.45 5.97
CA ASP A 106 8.63 -17.19 4.83
C ASP A 106 9.02 -15.86 4.19
N GLN A 107 8.86 -15.72 2.87
CA GLN A 107 9.43 -14.60 2.12
C GLN A 107 8.53 -14.12 0.98
N LEU A 108 8.63 -12.84 0.68
CA LEU A 108 8.09 -12.23 -0.54
C LEU A 108 9.00 -11.11 -1.03
N ILE A 109 8.78 -10.68 -2.26
CA ILE A 109 9.49 -9.56 -2.85
C ILE A 109 8.63 -8.29 -2.80
N VAL A 110 9.26 -7.21 -2.31
CA VAL A 110 8.75 -5.84 -2.49
C VAL A 110 9.59 -5.15 -3.55
N THR A 111 8.98 -4.81 -4.67
CA THR A 111 9.61 -3.95 -5.68
C THR A 111 9.20 -2.50 -5.42
N VAL A 112 10.18 -1.66 -5.09
CA VAL A 112 9.98 -0.23 -4.88
C VAL A 112 10.42 0.51 -6.12
N THR A 113 9.48 1.16 -6.79
CA THR A 113 9.79 2.06 -7.89
C THR A 113 10.17 3.42 -7.34
N ALA A 114 10.99 4.17 -8.09
CA ALA A 114 11.22 5.57 -7.76
C ALA A 114 9.87 6.28 -7.72
N ALA A 115 9.66 7.14 -6.73
CA ALA A 115 8.50 8.02 -6.74
C ALA A 115 8.50 8.77 -8.07
N ALA A 116 7.35 8.80 -8.75
CA ALA A 116 7.22 9.57 -9.98
C ALA A 116 7.61 11.02 -9.65
N THR A 117 8.67 11.53 -10.28
CA THR A 117 9.03 12.93 -10.11
C THR A 117 7.88 13.76 -10.65
N ALA A 118 7.33 14.64 -9.81
CA ALA A 118 6.24 15.52 -10.19
C ALA A 118 6.76 16.62 -11.14
N THR A 119 6.89 16.25 -12.41
CA THR A 119 7.34 17.14 -13.49
C THR A 119 6.19 17.46 -14.44
N LEU A 120 6.32 18.56 -15.17
CA LEU A 120 5.34 18.88 -16.20
C LEU A 120 5.31 17.77 -17.27
N SER A 121 6.46 17.20 -17.63
CA SER A 121 6.57 16.11 -18.59
C SER A 121 5.82 14.85 -18.14
N ALA A 122 5.92 14.49 -16.85
CA ALA A 122 5.20 13.37 -16.28
C ALA A 122 3.68 13.61 -16.31
N ILE A 123 3.23 14.80 -15.90
CA ILE A 123 1.82 15.20 -15.95
C ILE A 123 1.33 15.25 -17.40
N GLN A 124 2.14 15.75 -18.32
CA GLN A 124 1.81 15.83 -19.74
C GLN A 124 1.57 14.45 -20.32
N ALA A 125 2.45 13.49 -20.02
CA ALA A 125 2.36 12.13 -20.54
C ALA A 125 1.19 11.35 -19.90
N GLN A 126 0.97 11.49 -18.59
CA GLN A 126 0.02 10.66 -17.84
C GLN A 126 -1.39 11.26 -17.75
N ILE A 127 -1.52 12.57 -17.90
CA ILE A 127 -2.76 13.29 -17.61
C ILE A 127 -3.16 14.21 -18.77
N PHE A 128 -2.37 15.26 -19.05
CA PHE A 128 -2.84 16.29 -19.99
C PHE A 128 -3.03 15.75 -21.41
N THR A 129 -2.09 14.97 -21.94
CA THR A 129 -2.22 14.39 -23.28
C THR A 129 -3.37 13.38 -23.38
N PRO A 130 -3.42 12.32 -22.55
CA PRO A 130 -4.45 11.28 -22.70
C PRO A 130 -5.86 11.70 -22.27
N ILE A 131 -6.00 12.68 -21.35
CA ILE A 131 -7.28 12.99 -20.71
C ILE A 131 -7.80 14.38 -21.11
N CYS A 132 -6.93 15.38 -21.22
CA CYS A 132 -7.35 16.78 -21.29
C CYS A 132 -7.20 17.41 -22.68
N ALA A 133 -6.15 17.06 -23.44
CA ALA A 133 -5.74 17.78 -24.64
C ALA A 133 -6.74 17.68 -25.79
N SER A 134 -7.54 16.61 -25.86
CA SER A 134 -8.60 16.46 -26.86
C SER A 134 -9.74 17.47 -26.66
N CYS A 135 -10.08 17.80 -25.42
CA CYS A 135 -11.14 18.74 -25.06
C CYS A 135 -10.62 20.17 -24.82
N HIS A 136 -9.32 20.35 -24.57
CA HIS A 136 -8.64 21.64 -24.48
C HIS A 136 -7.62 21.88 -25.62
N PRO A 137 -8.10 21.97 -26.88
CA PRO A 137 -7.31 22.45 -28.00
C PRO A 137 -7.19 23.99 -28.01
N PRO A 138 -6.29 24.57 -28.84
CA PRO A 138 -5.96 26.00 -28.84
C PRO A 138 -7.14 26.97 -28.94
N ASN A 139 -8.18 26.57 -29.67
CA ASN A 139 -9.36 27.38 -29.93
C ASN A 139 -10.26 27.58 -28.71
N GLN A 140 -9.99 26.89 -27.58
CA GLN A 140 -10.73 27.04 -26.32
C GLN A 140 -10.03 27.99 -25.31
N GLY A 141 -9.03 28.76 -25.76
CA GLY A 141 -8.30 29.69 -24.89
C GLY A 141 -7.34 29.01 -23.90
N MET A 142 -7.12 27.71 -24.03
CA MET A 142 -6.16 26.90 -23.29
C MET A 142 -5.68 25.78 -24.21
N ASP A 143 -4.36 25.63 -24.37
CA ASP A 143 -3.76 24.54 -25.14
C ASP A 143 -2.99 23.60 -24.20
N LEU A 144 -3.53 22.40 -23.99
CA LEU A 144 -2.90 21.37 -23.14
C LEU A 144 -2.12 20.32 -23.95
N ARG A 145 -1.83 20.60 -25.23
CA ARG A 145 -0.98 19.72 -26.04
C ARG A 145 0.49 19.90 -25.65
N ALA A 146 1.26 18.83 -25.81
CA ALA A 146 2.68 18.81 -25.47
C ALA A 146 3.43 19.99 -26.13
N GLY A 147 4.25 20.68 -25.33
CA GLY A 147 5.01 21.86 -25.74
C GLY A 147 4.26 23.19 -25.64
N GLN A 148 2.93 23.19 -25.46
CA GLN A 148 2.12 24.43 -25.31
C GLN A 148 1.53 24.60 -23.92
N THR A 149 1.47 23.51 -23.15
CA THR A 149 0.85 23.47 -21.83
C THR A 149 1.42 24.48 -20.85
N PHE A 150 2.76 24.52 -20.67
CA PHE A 150 3.39 25.38 -19.67
C PHE A 150 2.94 26.83 -19.80
N ALA A 151 3.14 27.42 -20.99
CA ALA A 151 2.76 28.79 -21.30
C ALA A 151 1.24 29.03 -21.23
N SER A 152 0.42 27.99 -21.39
CA SER A 152 -1.04 28.09 -21.34
C SER A 152 -1.61 28.08 -19.92
N VAL A 153 -0.89 27.52 -18.95
CA VAL A 153 -1.43 27.27 -17.60
C VAL A 153 -0.65 27.95 -16.48
N VAL A 154 0.68 28.01 -16.55
CA VAL A 154 1.48 28.50 -15.42
C VAL A 154 1.47 30.02 -15.39
N GLY A 155 0.99 30.59 -14.29
CA GLY A 155 0.91 32.04 -14.09
C GLY A 155 -0.21 32.75 -14.86
N VAL A 156 -0.94 32.05 -15.73
CA VAL A 156 -2.01 32.60 -16.56
C VAL A 156 -3.32 32.70 -15.76
N SER A 157 -4.02 33.83 -15.79
CA SER A 157 -5.34 33.98 -15.14
C SER A 157 -6.38 33.01 -15.72
N SER A 158 -7.24 32.46 -14.87
CA SER A 158 -8.38 31.66 -15.31
C SER A 158 -9.43 32.52 -15.98
N SER A 159 -10.00 32.04 -17.10
CA SER A 159 -11.05 32.77 -17.83
C SER A 159 -12.40 32.71 -17.10
N GLU A 160 -12.69 31.59 -16.44
CA GLU A 160 -13.94 31.40 -15.68
C GLU A 160 -13.88 32.05 -14.29
N GLN A 161 -12.69 32.17 -13.71
CA GLN A 161 -12.51 32.77 -12.40
C GLN A 161 -11.19 33.58 -12.34
N PRO A 162 -11.20 34.84 -12.83
CA PRO A 162 -9.99 35.65 -12.99
C PRO A 162 -9.22 35.96 -11.71
N SER A 163 -9.82 35.77 -10.53
CA SER A 163 -9.14 35.91 -9.24
C SER A 163 -8.14 34.78 -8.95
N LEU A 164 -8.15 33.70 -9.74
CA LEU A 164 -7.20 32.61 -9.64
C LEU A 164 -6.35 32.50 -10.90
N GLN A 165 -5.11 32.06 -10.74
CA GLN A 165 -4.31 31.57 -11.86
C GLN A 165 -4.71 30.13 -12.17
N ARG A 166 -4.63 29.75 -13.45
CA ARG A 166 -4.84 28.36 -13.92
C ARG A 166 -3.94 27.42 -13.13
N VAL A 167 -2.65 27.74 -13.07
CA VAL A 167 -1.69 27.20 -12.12
C VAL A 167 -0.95 28.36 -11.46
N LYS A 168 -1.01 28.42 -10.13
CA LYS A 168 -0.24 29.34 -9.29
C LYS A 168 0.96 28.57 -8.71
N PRO A 169 2.20 28.84 -9.17
CA PRO A 169 3.40 28.20 -8.64
C PRO A 169 3.47 28.28 -7.11
N GLY A 170 3.72 27.13 -6.47
CA GLY A 170 3.88 26.99 -5.01
C GLY A 170 2.57 26.97 -4.21
N ASP A 171 1.41 27.11 -4.85
CA ASP A 171 0.12 27.25 -4.14
C ASP A 171 -1.00 26.46 -4.85
N PRO A 172 -1.09 25.14 -4.60
CA PRO A 172 -2.13 24.28 -5.17
C PRO A 172 -3.55 24.72 -4.82
N ASP A 173 -3.79 25.12 -3.58
CA ASP A 173 -5.13 25.51 -3.09
C ASP A 173 -5.67 26.75 -3.81
N ASN A 174 -4.80 27.65 -4.27
CA ASN A 174 -5.18 28.81 -5.08
C ASN A 174 -4.93 28.64 -6.58
N SER A 175 -4.68 27.40 -7.03
CA SER A 175 -4.58 27.06 -8.46
C SER A 175 -5.94 26.59 -8.99
N TYR A 176 -6.48 27.29 -9.99
CA TYR A 176 -7.78 26.97 -10.58
C TYR A 176 -7.83 25.53 -11.12
N LEU A 177 -6.75 25.05 -11.77
CA LEU A 177 -6.64 23.67 -12.24
C LEU A 177 -6.86 22.66 -11.09
N TYR A 178 -6.13 22.81 -9.99
CA TYR A 178 -6.20 21.88 -8.85
C TYR A 178 -7.60 21.86 -8.23
N ARG A 179 -8.21 23.05 -8.08
CA ARG A 179 -9.59 23.17 -7.59
C ARG A 179 -10.61 22.55 -8.54
N LYS A 180 -10.41 22.64 -9.85
CA LYS A 180 -11.29 22.03 -10.86
C LYS A 180 -11.20 20.51 -10.87
N ILE A 181 -10.03 19.92 -10.70
CA ILE A 181 -9.88 18.45 -10.69
C ILE A 181 -10.35 17.81 -9.37
N THR A 182 -10.34 18.57 -8.27
CA THR A 182 -10.80 18.12 -6.95
C THR A 182 -12.27 18.45 -6.66
N GLY A 183 -12.92 19.27 -7.48
CA GLY A 183 -14.31 19.70 -7.24
C GLY A 183 -14.45 20.59 -6.00
N ALA A 184 -13.43 21.41 -5.72
CA ALA A 184 -13.37 22.22 -4.50
C ALA A 184 -14.59 23.15 -4.34
N ALA A 185 -15.06 23.35 -3.11
CA ALA A 185 -16.16 24.27 -2.83
C ALA A 185 -15.85 25.69 -3.35
N GLY A 186 -16.85 26.34 -3.94
CA GLY A 186 -16.74 27.71 -4.47
C GLY A 186 -15.86 27.85 -5.72
N ILE A 187 -15.57 26.77 -6.44
CA ILE A 187 -14.97 26.83 -7.78
C ILE A 187 -16.05 27.11 -8.82
N THR A 188 -15.76 27.96 -9.80
CA THR A 188 -16.68 28.19 -10.93
C THR A 188 -16.70 26.99 -11.88
N GLY A 189 -17.89 26.60 -12.33
CA GLY A 189 -18.13 25.50 -13.26
C GLY A 189 -18.06 24.10 -12.61
N VAL A 190 -18.07 23.07 -13.45
CA VAL A 190 -18.09 21.66 -13.02
C VAL A 190 -16.69 21.11 -12.74
N GLN A 191 -16.61 20.04 -11.94
CA GLN A 191 -15.38 19.29 -11.72
C GLN A 191 -14.87 18.68 -13.05
N MET A 192 -13.57 18.74 -13.26
CA MET A 192 -12.89 18.13 -14.40
C MET A 192 -12.29 16.76 -14.01
N PRO A 193 -12.25 15.78 -14.93
CA PRO A 193 -12.69 15.83 -16.33
C PRO A 193 -14.23 15.82 -16.47
N PHE A 194 -14.78 16.73 -17.28
CA PHE A 194 -16.23 16.77 -17.52
C PHE A 194 -16.67 15.58 -18.39
N GLY A 195 -17.72 14.88 -17.98
CA GLY A 195 -18.28 13.74 -18.72
C GLY A 195 -17.46 12.45 -18.64
N GLY A 196 -16.38 12.44 -17.85
CA GLY A 196 -15.56 11.25 -17.57
C GLY A 196 -15.44 10.98 -16.06
N PRO A 197 -14.79 9.87 -15.66
CA PRO A 197 -14.47 9.64 -14.26
C PRO A 197 -13.48 10.70 -13.73
N PRO A 198 -13.54 11.05 -12.44
CA PRO A 198 -12.52 11.87 -11.80
C PRO A 198 -11.11 11.28 -11.96
N LEU A 199 -10.09 12.14 -11.90
CA LEU A 199 -8.70 11.68 -11.83
C LEU A 199 -8.47 10.83 -10.56
N SER A 200 -7.55 9.87 -10.65
CA SER A 200 -7.17 9.06 -9.49
C SER A 200 -6.44 9.91 -8.44
N ALA A 201 -6.44 9.45 -7.18
CA ALA A 201 -5.71 10.12 -6.11
C ALA A 201 -4.22 10.35 -6.46
N ALA A 202 -3.57 9.37 -7.11
CA ALA A 202 -2.18 9.49 -7.54
C ALA A 202 -1.99 10.55 -8.64
N GLN A 203 -2.93 10.67 -9.59
CA GLN A 203 -2.87 11.71 -10.64
C GLN A 203 -3.08 13.11 -10.06
N ILE A 204 -4.01 13.25 -9.11
CA ILE A 204 -4.25 14.50 -8.39
C ILE A 204 -3.00 14.88 -7.58
N GLN A 205 -2.39 13.92 -6.88
CA GLN A 205 -1.17 14.14 -6.10
C GLN A 205 0.00 14.57 -7.00
N LEU A 206 0.15 13.97 -8.19
CA LEU A 206 1.21 14.34 -9.13
C LEU A 206 1.10 15.82 -9.55
N ILE A 207 -0.12 16.29 -9.84
CA ILE A 207 -0.37 17.71 -10.16
C ILE A 207 -0.14 18.58 -8.92
N HIS A 208 -0.64 18.17 -7.76
CA HIS A 208 -0.44 18.89 -6.50
C HIS A 208 1.05 19.14 -6.22
N ASP A 209 1.87 18.08 -6.29
CA ASP A 209 3.28 18.14 -5.93
C ASP A 209 4.09 18.97 -6.94
N TRP A 210 3.77 18.88 -8.22
CA TRP A 210 4.39 19.73 -9.24
C TRP A 210 4.07 21.20 -9.01
N ILE A 211 2.81 21.54 -8.69
CA ILE A 211 2.42 22.92 -8.38
C ILE A 211 3.16 23.39 -7.11
N LEU A 212 3.14 22.58 -6.05
CA LEU A 212 3.79 22.89 -4.77
C LEU A 212 5.31 23.09 -4.94
N ALA A 213 5.95 22.31 -5.80
CA ALA A 213 7.36 22.45 -6.16
C ALA A 213 7.68 23.67 -7.05
N GLY A 214 6.70 24.54 -7.32
CA GLY A 214 6.87 25.77 -8.10
C GLY A 214 6.51 25.65 -9.57
N ALA A 215 5.80 24.59 -9.98
CA ALA A 215 5.27 24.40 -11.32
C ALA A 215 6.30 24.63 -12.43
N GLN A 216 7.44 23.93 -12.38
CA GLN A 216 8.55 24.10 -13.32
C GLN A 216 8.25 23.49 -14.71
N ASP A 217 8.90 24.00 -15.75
CA ASP A 217 8.86 23.42 -17.10
C ASP A 217 9.95 22.33 -17.22
N ASN A 218 9.65 21.12 -16.74
CA ASN A 218 10.61 20.02 -16.57
C ASN A 218 10.05 18.64 -16.89
#